data_AF-A0A4Y9RQX6-F1
#
_entry.id   AF-A0A4Y9RQX6-F1
#
_cell.length_a   1.000
_cell.length_b   1.000
_cell.length_c   1.000
_cell.angle_alpha   90.00
_cell.angle_beta   90.00
_cell.angle_gamma   90.00
#
_symmetry.space_group_name_H-M   'P 1'
#
loop_
_entity.id
_entity.type
_entity.pdbx_description
1 polymer ?
#
loop_
_entity_poly.entity_id
_entity_poly.type
_entity_poly.pdbx_seq_one_letter_code
_entity_poly.pdbx_strand_id
1 'polypeptide(L)'
;PAMQFDQNPDILATVARLERRPFCVGFAAESENLLQYGEEKRKKKNIPLLVGNIGPQTFGKDDNELVLFDERGHTRLPRADKQQLARSLVAEIAARL
;
A
#
# COMPACT_ATOMS: atom_id res chain seq x y z
N PRO A 1 18.47 -11.34 30.16
CA PRO A 1 19.11 -10.92 28.89
C PRO A 1 18.40 -9.70 28.29
N ALA A 2 19.14 -8.68 27.86
CA ALA A 2 18.58 -7.52 27.17
C ALA A 2 18.71 -7.70 25.65
N MET A 3 17.65 -7.37 24.91
CA MET A 3 17.66 -7.38 23.44
C MET A 3 17.84 -5.94 22.94
N GLN A 4 18.73 -5.75 21.97
CA GLN A 4 18.93 -4.49 21.26
C GLN A 4 18.48 -4.66 19.80
N PHE A 5 17.85 -3.62 19.26
CA PHE A 5 17.33 -3.59 17.89
C PHE A 5 17.72 -2.28 17.22
N ASP A 6 18.03 -2.38 15.93
CA ASP A 6 18.24 -1.23 15.05
C ASP A 6 17.18 -1.21 13.95
N GLN A 7 16.91 -0.02 13.42
CA GLN A 7 15.94 0.14 12.35
C GLN A 7 16.54 -0.31 11.00
N ASN A 8 15.83 -1.21 10.31
CA ASN A 8 16.20 -1.59 8.95
C ASN A 8 15.97 -0.43 7.95
N PRO A 9 16.83 -0.29 6.93
CA PRO A 9 16.61 0.63 5.83
C PRO A 9 15.26 0.41 5.13
N ASP A 10 14.60 1.50 4.72
CA ASP A 10 13.36 1.44 3.95
C ASP A 10 13.68 1.20 2.47
N ILE A 11 13.61 -0.06 2.04
CA ILE A 11 13.96 -0.47 0.66
C ILE A 11 13.09 0.26 -0.37
N LEU A 12 11.77 0.33 -0.15
CA LEU A 12 10.86 0.94 -1.12
C LEU A 12 11.11 2.45 -1.24
N ALA A 13 11.31 3.15 -0.13
CA ALA A 13 11.65 4.57 -0.16
C ALA A 13 13.02 4.83 -0.83
N THR A 14 13.96 3.89 -0.71
CA THR A 14 15.26 3.96 -1.38
C THR A 14 15.09 3.83 -2.89
N VAL A 15 14.32 2.84 -3.36
CA VAL A 15 14.01 2.66 -4.80
C VAL A 15 13.25 3.87 -5.36
N ALA A 16 12.33 4.45 -4.60
CA ALA A 16 11.55 5.62 -5.00
C ALA A 16 12.38 6.92 -5.14
N ARG A 17 13.64 6.94 -4.70
CA ARG A 17 14.58 8.07 -4.82
C ARG A 17 15.56 7.95 -5.99
N LEU A 18 15.56 6.84 -6.71
CA LEU A 18 16.42 6.67 -7.89
C LEU A 18 16.08 7.71 -8.98
N GLU A 19 17.09 8.21 -9.69
CA GLU A 19 16.88 9.13 -10.83
C GLU A 19 15.96 8.52 -11.89
N ARG A 20 16.16 7.23 -12.19
CA ARG A 20 15.31 6.43 -13.07
C ARG A 20 14.48 5.44 -12.26
N ARG A 21 13.66 5.96 -11.34
CA ARG A 21 12.78 5.13 -10.51
C ARG A 21 11.66 4.47 -11.33
N PRO A 22 11.26 3.23 -11.01
CA PRO A 22 10.04 2.64 -11.54
C PRO A 22 8.80 3.27 -10.88
N PHE A 23 7.62 2.99 -11.43
CA PHE A 23 6.35 3.30 -10.77
C PHE A 23 6.20 2.43 -9.51
N CYS A 24 6.53 3.02 -8.36
CA CYS A 24 6.57 2.31 -7.09
C CYS A 24 5.18 2.14 -6.48
N VAL A 25 4.76 0.90 -6.22
CA VAL A 25 3.51 0.59 -5.53
C VAL A 25 3.82 0.00 -4.15
N GLY A 26 3.36 0.65 -3.09
CA GLY A 26 3.48 0.15 -1.73
C GLY A 26 2.23 -0.59 -1.26
N PHE A 27 2.38 -1.52 -0.32
CA PHE A 27 1.26 -2.17 0.37
C PHE A 27 1.38 -1.93 1.87
N ALA A 28 0.24 -1.68 2.53
CA ALA A 28 0.17 -1.49 3.97
C ALA A 28 -1.10 -2.13 4.55
N ALA A 29 -0.92 -2.96 5.57
CA ALA A 29 -2.03 -3.42 6.39
C ALA A 29 -2.09 -2.57 7.67
N GLU A 30 -3.21 -1.92 7.92
CA GLU A 30 -3.46 -1.14 9.13
C GLU A 30 -4.37 -1.90 10.11
N SER A 31 -4.23 -1.63 11.40
CA SER A 31 -5.19 -2.08 12.41
C SER A 31 -6.42 -1.16 12.47
N GLU A 32 -6.22 0.13 12.24
CA GLU A 32 -7.22 1.20 12.38
C GLU A 32 -6.84 2.42 11.52
N ASN A 33 -7.72 3.43 11.46
CA ASN A 33 -7.48 4.74 10.83
C ASN A 33 -6.83 4.65 9.42
N LEU A 34 -7.28 3.67 8.62
CA LEU A 34 -6.69 3.32 7.32
C LEU A 34 -6.46 4.52 6.41
N LEU A 35 -7.44 5.43 6.33
CA LEU A 35 -7.37 6.59 5.44
C LEU A 35 -6.25 7.56 5.82
N GLN A 36 -6.06 7.79 7.12
CA GLN A 36 -5.02 8.69 7.61
C GLN A 36 -3.64 8.04 7.45
N TYR A 37 -3.45 6.85 8.02
CA TYR A 37 -2.14 6.21 8.02
C TYR A 37 -1.68 5.77 6.63
N GLY A 38 -2.62 5.39 5.75
CA GLY A 38 -2.32 5.10 4.35
C GLY A 38 -1.70 6.31 3.64
N GLU A 39 -2.36 7.47 3.71
CA GLU A 39 -1.85 8.68 3.06
C GLU A 39 -0.51 9.16 3.66
N GLU A 40 -0.34 9.09 4.98
CA GLU A 40 0.92 9.40 5.64
C GLU A 40 2.06 8.48 5.18
N LYS A 41 1.82 7.16 5.08
CA LYS A 41 2.82 6.19 4.61
C LYS A 41 3.19 6.42 3.15
N ARG A 42 2.21 6.73 2.29
CA ARG A 42 2.45 7.06 0.87
C ARG A 42 3.38 8.27 0.74
N LYS A 43 3.07 9.36 1.45
CA LYS A 43 3.87 10.59 1.49
C LYS A 43 5.27 10.37 2.05
N LYS A 44 5.37 9.66 3.19
CA LYS A 44 6.67 9.36 3.84
C LYS A 44 7.59 8.57 2.92
N LYS A 45 7.05 7.63 2.14
CA LYS A 45 7.82 6.82 1.17
C LYS A 45 8.03 7.54 -0.17
N ASN A 46 7.34 8.64 -0.41
CA ASN A 46 7.35 9.41 -1.66
C ASN A 46 7.06 8.53 -2.91
N ILE A 47 5.98 7.73 -2.82
CA ILE A 47 5.56 6.81 -3.87
C ILE A 47 4.24 7.26 -4.53
N PRO A 48 4.03 6.95 -5.82
CA PRO A 48 2.83 7.36 -6.54
C PRO A 48 1.57 6.64 -6.07
N LEU A 49 1.69 5.41 -5.57
CA LEU A 49 0.54 4.60 -5.16
C LEU A 49 0.84 3.80 -3.89
N LEU A 50 -0.08 3.83 -2.93
CA LEU A 50 -0.11 2.89 -1.81
C LEU A 50 -1.45 2.14 -1.79
N VAL A 51 -1.40 0.84 -1.60
CA VAL A 51 -2.56 -0.05 -1.44
C VAL A 51 -2.70 -0.38 0.05
N GLY A 52 -3.83 0.00 0.63
CA GLY A 52 -4.12 -0.19 2.04
C GLY A 52 -5.26 -1.18 2.29
N ASN A 53 -5.21 -1.93 3.38
CA ASN A 53 -6.31 -2.77 3.87
C ASN A 53 -6.33 -2.82 5.41
N ILE A 54 -7.47 -3.16 6.01
CA ILE A 54 -7.56 -3.44 7.45
C ILE A 54 -7.11 -4.88 7.72
N GLY A 55 -5.95 -5.05 8.34
CA GLY A 55 -5.31 -6.35 8.60
C GLY A 55 -6.24 -7.35 9.30
N PRO A 56 -6.81 -7.01 10.48
CA PRO A 56 -7.72 -7.89 11.22
C PRO A 56 -8.92 -8.40 10.42
N GLN A 57 -9.34 -7.67 9.38
CA GLN A 57 -10.50 -8.04 8.58
C GLN A 57 -10.15 -8.97 7.40
N THR A 58 -8.86 -9.16 7.11
CA THR A 58 -8.40 -9.64 5.79
C THR A 58 -7.32 -10.73 5.89
N PHE A 59 -6.56 -10.78 6.99
CA PHE A 59 -5.57 -11.84 7.19
C PHE A 59 -6.22 -13.22 7.32
N GLY A 60 -5.69 -14.18 6.57
CA GLY A 60 -6.17 -15.57 6.56
C GLY A 60 -7.49 -15.82 5.82
N LYS A 61 -8.06 -14.79 5.16
CA LYS A 61 -9.31 -14.92 4.38
C LYS A 61 -9.05 -14.97 2.88
N ASP A 62 -10.00 -15.49 2.11
CA ASP A 62 -9.93 -15.55 0.65
C ASP A 62 -10.43 -14.27 -0.04
N ASP A 63 -11.11 -13.41 0.72
CA ASP A 63 -11.59 -12.09 0.31
C ASP A 63 -10.85 -10.95 1.02
N ASN A 64 -10.91 -9.75 0.43
CA ASN A 64 -10.28 -8.55 0.98
C ASN A 64 -11.09 -7.31 0.56
N GLU A 65 -10.81 -6.13 1.11
CA GLU A 65 -11.23 -4.82 0.62
C GLU A 65 -9.98 -3.93 0.58
N LEU A 66 -9.77 -3.20 -0.51
CA LEU A 66 -8.57 -2.36 -0.68
C LEU A 66 -8.96 -0.89 -0.75
N VAL A 67 -8.08 -0.03 -0.23
CA VAL A 67 -8.10 1.41 -0.46
C VAL A 67 -6.81 1.81 -1.16
N LEU A 68 -6.93 2.44 -2.30
CA LEU A 68 -5.81 2.96 -3.08
C LEU A 68 -5.59 4.42 -2.70
N PHE A 69 -4.35 4.81 -2.44
CA PHE A 69 -3.94 6.17 -2.10
C PHE A 69 -2.99 6.70 -3.17
N ASP A 70 -3.34 7.82 -3.78
CA ASP A 70 -2.53 8.54 -4.75
C ASP A 70 -2.57 10.06 -4.50
N GLU A 71 -1.96 10.86 -5.38
CA GLU A 71 -1.92 12.31 -5.24
C GLU A 71 -3.30 13.00 -5.33
N ARG A 72 -4.31 12.31 -5.88
CA ARG A 72 -5.69 12.82 -6.03
C ARG A 72 -6.58 12.46 -4.84
N GLY A 73 -6.09 11.64 -3.91
CA GLY A 73 -6.81 11.22 -2.71
C GLY A 73 -6.85 9.71 -2.61
N HIS A 74 -8.05 9.16 -2.38
CA HIS A 74 -8.23 7.73 -2.22
C HIS A 74 -9.38 7.15 -3.03
N THR A 75 -9.23 5.90 -3.45
CA THR A 75 -10.24 5.12 -4.18
C THR A 75 -10.46 3.79 -3.48
N ARG A 76 -11.72 3.42 -3.20
CA ARG A 76 -12.05 2.14 -2.59
C ARG A 76 -12.30 1.09 -3.67
N LEU A 77 -11.59 -0.03 -3.57
CA LEU A 77 -11.96 -1.25 -4.27
C LEU A 77 -12.82 -2.09 -3.32
N PRO A 78 -14.11 -2.33 -3.65
CA PRO A 78 -15.04 -3.00 -2.76
C PRO A 78 -14.62 -4.44 -2.47
N ARG A 79 -15.18 -5.02 -1.41
CA ARG A 79 -14.84 -6.38 -1.01
C ARG A 79 -15.09 -7.39 -2.13
N ALA A 80 -14.08 -8.18 -2.45
CA ALA A 80 -14.12 -9.25 -3.44
C ALA A 80 -13.04 -10.30 -3.13
N ASP A 81 -13.06 -11.42 -3.86
CA ASP A 81 -11.97 -12.39 -3.79
C ASP A 81 -10.64 -11.77 -4.23
N LYS A 82 -9.54 -12.34 -3.74
CA LYS A 82 -8.19 -11.83 -4.03
C LYS A 82 -7.85 -11.81 -5.51
N GLN A 83 -8.38 -12.72 -6.31
CA GLN A 83 -8.06 -12.79 -7.74
C GLN A 83 -8.75 -11.66 -8.50
N GLN A 84 -10.01 -11.37 -8.19
CA GLN A 84 -10.74 -10.24 -8.73
C GLN A 84 -10.10 -8.92 -8.30
N LEU A 85 -9.76 -8.77 -7.01
CA LEU A 85 -9.07 -7.58 -6.52
C LEU A 85 -7.70 -7.36 -7.18
N ALA A 86 -6.93 -8.42 -7.41
CA ALA A 86 -5.66 -8.32 -8.10
C ALA A 86 -5.84 -7.79 -9.54
N ARG A 87 -6.86 -8.27 -10.26
CA ARG A 87 -7.18 -7.78 -11.62
C ARG A 87 -7.59 -6.31 -11.60
N SER A 88 -8.46 -5.91 -10.66
CA SER A 88 -8.86 -4.51 -10.49
C SER A 88 -7.67 -3.62 -10.14
N LEU A 89 -6.80 -4.04 -9.22
CA LEU A 89 -5.61 -3.30 -8.85
C LEU A 89 -4.65 -3.12 -10.04
N VAL A 90 -4.43 -4.17 -10.84
CA VAL A 90 -3.58 -4.06 -12.04
C VAL A 90 -4.16 -3.07 -13.05
N ALA A 91 -5.49 -3.05 -13.25
CA ALA A 91 -6.14 -2.06 -14.11
C ALA A 91 -5.97 -0.63 -13.59
N GLU A 92 -6.10 -0.42 -12.26
CA GLU A 92 -5.87 0.87 -11.61
C GLU A 92 -4.41 1.34 -11.72
N ILE A 93 -3.44 0.43 -11.62
CA ILE A 93 -2.02 0.73 -11.85
C ILE A 93 -1.82 1.14 -13.31
N ALA A 94 -2.34 0.36 -14.26
CA ALA A 94 -2.20 0.65 -15.69
C ALA A 94 -2.78 2.01 -16.09
N ALA A 95 -3.89 2.43 -15.47
CA ALA A 95 -4.49 3.74 -15.71
C ALA A 95 -3.68 4.93 -15.14
N ARG A 96 -2.65 4.68 -14.33
CA ARG A 96 -1.79 5.68 -13.68
C ARG A 96 -0.36 5.73 -14.23
N LEU A 97 0.00 4.79 -15.11
CA LEU A 97 1.26 4.81 -15.86
C LEU A 97 1.20 5.86 -16.97
#